data_AF-A0A3N4N9R5-F1
#
_entry.id   AF-A0A3N4N9R5-F1
#
_cell.length_a   1.000
_cell.length_b   1.000
_cell.length_c   1.000
_cell.angle_alpha   90.00
_cell.angle_beta   90.00
_cell.angle_gamma   90.00
#
_symmetry.space_group_name_H-M   'P 1'
#
loop_
_entity.id
_entity.type
_entity.pdbx_description
1 polymer ?
#
loop_
_entity_poly.entity_id
_entity_poly.type
_entity_poly.pdbx_seq_one_letter_code
_entity_poly.pdbx_strand_id
1 'polypeptide(L)'
;MNLELKRHKLLGILSKQRNDLELKKAEYNALGVPFEKIYSELNCNEDELKLITSELYTADEIGYHDAYDIVGIFAKDNGLSSFANKKYSRIYWKRVSDLTKNAVQIIIPILSLLIAFIALSIKIESLNKSTDNKIDNLEKQVIELKSELDKTKNRIITKEIDTLSEK
;
A
#
# COMPACT_ATOMS: atom_id res chain seq x y z
N MET A 1 -1.45 -16.24 -11.73
CA MET A 1 -1.03 -15.92 -13.11
C MET A 1 -1.59 -14.55 -13.51
N ASN A 2 -0.79 -13.70 -14.15
CA ASN A 2 -1.25 -12.40 -14.64
C ASN A 2 -1.69 -12.50 -16.10
N LEU A 3 -2.98 -12.73 -16.32
CA LEU A 3 -3.56 -12.93 -17.65
C LEU A 3 -3.34 -11.72 -18.55
N GLU A 4 -3.48 -10.50 -18.05
CA GLU A 4 -3.36 -9.30 -18.89
C GLU A 4 -1.93 -9.08 -19.38
N LEU A 5 -0.93 -9.32 -18.52
CA LEU A 5 0.47 -9.28 -18.96
C LEU A 5 0.79 -10.40 -19.95
N LYS A 6 0.29 -11.61 -19.73
CA LYS A 6 0.50 -12.72 -20.68
C LYS A 6 -0.19 -12.44 -22.02
N ARG A 7 -1.40 -11.86 -22.05
CA ARG A 7 -2.08 -11.39 -23.27
C ARG A 7 -1.29 -10.32 -23.99
N HIS A 8 -0.80 -9.31 -23.27
CA HIS A 8 0.03 -8.27 -23.87
C HIS A 8 1.31 -8.84 -24.47
N LYS A 9 1.97 -9.77 -23.76
CA LYS A 9 3.17 -10.44 -24.23
C LYS A 9 2.89 -11.28 -25.47
N LEU A 10 1.81 -12.06 -25.48
CA LEU A 10 1.40 -12.85 -26.64
C LEU A 10 1.18 -11.97 -27.87
N LEU A 11 0.40 -10.90 -27.74
CA LEU A 11 0.19 -9.97 -28.86
C LEU A 11 1.51 -9.35 -29.33
N GLY A 12 2.48 -9.12 -28.44
CA GLY A 12 3.82 -8.66 -28.83
C GLY A 12 4.61 -9.67 -29.67
N ILE A 13 4.53 -10.96 -29.32
CA ILE A 13 5.13 -12.05 -30.09
C ILE A 13 4.52 -12.10 -31.50
N LEU A 14 3.19 -12.09 -31.57
CA LEU A 14 2.46 -12.17 -32.84
C LEU A 14 2.66 -10.91 -33.69
N SER A 15 2.70 -9.73 -33.07
CA SER A 15 2.97 -8.46 -33.77
C SER A 15 4.37 -8.44 -34.35
N LYS A 16 5.36 -8.94 -33.60
CA LYS A 16 6.74 -9.04 -34.09
C LYS A 16 6.83 -10.00 -35.28
N GLN A 17 6.22 -11.18 -35.18
CA GLN A 17 6.18 -12.14 -36.29
C GLN A 17 5.60 -11.49 -37.55
N ARG A 18 4.46 -10.82 -37.43
CA ARG A 18 3.80 -10.17 -38.56
C ARG A 18 4.66 -9.06 -39.17
N ASN A 19 5.23 -8.18 -38.35
CA ASN A 19 6.12 -7.11 -38.82
C ASN A 19 7.36 -7.68 -39.52
N ASP A 20 7.96 -8.74 -38.98
CA ASP A 20 9.14 -9.39 -39.57
C ASP A 20 8.83 -9.98 -40.95
N LEU A 21 7.62 -10.52 -41.16
CA LEU A 21 7.17 -11.04 -42.46
C LEU A 21 6.91 -9.91 -43.47
N GLU A 22 6.23 -8.85 -43.04
CA GLU A 22 5.96 -7.67 -43.87
C GLU A 22 7.27 -7.01 -44.34
N LEU A 23 8.25 -6.86 -43.45
CA LEU A 23 9.56 -6.30 -43.77
C LEU A 23 10.38 -7.18 -44.73
N LYS A 24 10.28 -8.50 -44.59
CA LYS A 24 11.03 -9.45 -45.43
C LYS A 24 10.35 -9.74 -46.77
N LYS A 25 9.16 -9.21 -47.02
CA LYS A 25 8.29 -9.59 -48.15
C LYS A 25 8.14 -11.11 -48.28
N ALA A 26 8.20 -11.81 -47.16
CA ALA A 26 8.03 -13.25 -47.13
C ALA A 26 6.59 -13.58 -47.54
N GLU A 27 6.37 -14.74 -48.14
CA GLU A 27 5.01 -15.17 -48.47
C GLU A 27 4.12 -15.16 -47.21
N TYR A 28 2.85 -14.77 -47.37
CA TYR A 28 1.81 -14.75 -46.32
C TYR A 28 1.67 -16.09 -45.55
N ASN A 29 2.25 -17.13 -46.13
CA ASN A 29 2.22 -18.53 -45.73
C ASN A 29 2.89 -18.82 -44.38
N ALA A 30 3.65 -17.88 -43.79
CA ALA A 30 4.32 -18.03 -42.49
C ALA A 30 3.75 -17.13 -41.37
N LEU A 31 2.51 -16.65 -41.51
CA LEU A 31 1.85 -15.72 -40.57
C LEU A 31 1.62 -16.30 -39.16
N GLY A 32 1.46 -17.61 -39.05
CA GLY A 32 1.22 -18.28 -37.76
C GLY A 32 2.47 -18.40 -36.89
N VAL A 33 2.27 -18.29 -35.58
CA VAL A 33 3.25 -18.71 -34.58
C VAL A 33 2.81 -20.05 -33.99
N PRO A 34 3.63 -21.11 -34.04
CA PRO A 34 3.26 -22.43 -33.57
C PRO A 34 3.04 -22.45 -32.06
N PHE A 35 2.12 -23.30 -31.60
CA PHE A 35 1.74 -23.39 -30.20
C PHE A 35 2.92 -23.73 -29.27
N GLU A 36 3.83 -24.60 -29.70
CA GLU A 36 5.01 -25.02 -28.96
C GLU A 36 5.90 -23.82 -28.61
N LYS A 37 6.06 -22.91 -29.58
CA LYS A 37 6.81 -21.66 -29.39
C LYS A 37 6.09 -20.74 -28.42
N ILE A 38 4.76 -20.66 -28.51
CA ILE A 38 3.94 -19.85 -27.60
C ILE A 38 4.02 -20.36 -26.17
N TYR A 39 3.92 -21.68 -25.95
CA TYR A 39 4.05 -22.31 -24.63
C TYR A 39 5.40 -21.97 -24.00
N SER A 40 6.48 -22.11 -24.78
CA SER A 40 7.84 -21.78 -24.36
C SER A 40 8.00 -20.29 -24.02
N GLU A 41 7.60 -19.40 -24.92
CA GLU A 41 7.81 -17.96 -24.74
C GLU A 41 6.93 -17.36 -23.62
N LEU A 42 5.71 -17.86 -23.44
CA LEU A 42 4.80 -17.40 -22.38
C LEU A 42 4.98 -18.16 -21.06
N ASN A 43 5.80 -19.21 -21.04
CA ASN A 43 5.93 -20.16 -19.93
C ASN A 43 4.54 -20.56 -19.40
N CYS A 44 3.76 -21.22 -20.28
CA CYS A 44 2.38 -21.60 -20.00
C CYS A 44 2.06 -22.98 -20.57
N ASN A 45 1.05 -23.64 -20.00
CA ASN A 45 0.51 -24.89 -20.52
C ASN A 45 -0.71 -24.63 -21.43
N GLU A 46 -1.29 -25.68 -21.99
CA GLU A 46 -2.43 -25.59 -22.91
C GLU A 46 -3.65 -24.92 -22.26
N ASP A 47 -3.99 -25.29 -21.03
CA ASP A 47 -5.15 -24.72 -20.31
C ASP A 47 -4.97 -23.23 -20.01
N GLU A 48 -3.77 -22.83 -19.59
CA GLU A 48 -3.42 -21.43 -19.41
C GLU A 48 -3.50 -20.67 -20.74
N LEU A 49 -3.03 -21.27 -21.84
CA LEU A 49 -3.10 -20.65 -23.15
C LEU A 49 -4.55 -20.46 -23.61
N LYS A 50 -5.44 -21.42 -23.36
CA LYS A 50 -6.89 -21.27 -23.62
C LYS A 50 -7.47 -20.08 -22.86
N LEU A 51 -7.09 -19.88 -21.60
CA LEU A 51 -7.56 -18.73 -20.80
C LEU A 51 -6.98 -17.38 -21.29
N ILE A 52 -5.75 -17.39 -21.78
CA ILE A 52 -5.12 -16.20 -22.35
C ILE A 52 -5.82 -15.84 -23.66
N THR A 53 -6.01 -16.82 -24.55
CA THR A 53 -6.50 -16.64 -25.91
C THR A 53 -8.01 -16.45 -26.01
N SER A 54 -8.81 -16.95 -25.07
CA SER A 54 -10.28 -16.82 -25.11
C SER A 54 -10.75 -15.37 -25.25
N GLU A 55 -10.18 -14.47 -24.47
CA GLU A 55 -10.46 -13.02 -24.53
C GLU A 55 -9.98 -12.41 -25.85
N LEU A 56 -8.81 -12.83 -26.33
CA LEU A 56 -8.21 -12.32 -27.56
C LEU A 56 -9.03 -12.76 -28.80
N TYR A 57 -9.56 -13.98 -28.80
CA TYR A 57 -10.48 -14.45 -29.83
C TYR A 57 -11.80 -13.70 -29.76
N THR A 58 -12.37 -13.51 -28.57
CA THR A 58 -13.62 -12.77 -28.37
C THR A 58 -13.51 -11.32 -28.84
N ALA A 59 -12.34 -10.69 -28.63
CA ALA A 59 -12.05 -9.34 -29.08
C ALA A 59 -11.61 -9.25 -30.56
N ASP A 60 -11.63 -10.36 -31.30
CA ASP A 60 -11.18 -10.46 -32.70
C ASP A 60 -9.73 -9.97 -32.91
N GLU A 61 -8.86 -10.19 -31.92
CA GLU A 61 -7.47 -9.73 -31.93
C GLU A 61 -6.50 -10.76 -32.49
N ILE A 62 -6.86 -12.04 -32.39
CA ILE A 62 -6.07 -13.16 -32.91
C ILE A 62 -6.92 -14.05 -33.83
N GLY A 63 -6.25 -14.79 -34.70
CA GLY A 63 -6.85 -15.82 -35.54
C GLY A 63 -6.09 -17.14 -35.41
N TYR A 64 -6.80 -18.24 -35.68
CA TYR A 64 -6.21 -19.57 -35.78
C TYR A 64 -5.50 -19.73 -37.12
N HIS A 65 -4.33 -20.36 -37.11
CA HIS A 65 -3.54 -20.66 -38.29
C HIS A 65 -3.29 -22.16 -38.37
N ASP A 66 -3.63 -22.75 -39.52
CA ASP A 66 -3.33 -24.13 -39.86
C ASP A 66 -3.02 -24.18 -41.36
N ALA A 67 -1.76 -23.91 -41.68
CA ALA A 67 -1.23 -23.96 -43.04
C ALA A 67 0.28 -24.15 -43.00
N TYR A 68 0.85 -24.71 -44.08
CA TYR A 68 2.31 -24.83 -44.28
C TYR A 68 3.05 -25.48 -43.10
N ASP A 69 2.49 -26.55 -42.54
CA ASP A 69 3.01 -27.28 -41.37
C ASP A 69 3.13 -26.45 -40.09
N ILE A 70 2.46 -25.30 -40.02
CA ILE A 70 2.40 -24.43 -38.84
C ILE A 70 0.96 -24.45 -38.30
N VAL A 71 0.78 -25.11 -37.15
CA VAL A 71 -0.47 -25.08 -36.38
C VAL A 71 -0.29 -24.14 -35.20
N GLY A 72 -1.06 -23.05 -35.17
CA GLY A 72 -0.84 -21.99 -34.20
C GLY A 72 -1.82 -20.84 -34.30
N ILE A 73 -1.35 -19.64 -33.95
CA ILE A 73 -2.16 -18.42 -33.98
C ILE A 73 -1.39 -17.25 -34.59
N PHE A 74 -2.13 -16.29 -35.13
CA PHE A 74 -1.60 -15.06 -35.73
C PHE A 74 -2.33 -13.82 -35.21
N ALA A 75 -1.71 -12.64 -35.33
CA ALA A 75 -2.33 -11.37 -34.96
C ALA A 75 -3.15 -10.77 -36.11
N LYS A 76 -4.39 -10.40 -35.81
CA LYS A 76 -5.24 -9.57 -36.68
C LYS A 76 -4.91 -8.08 -36.50
N ASP A 77 -5.49 -7.22 -37.33
CA ASP A 77 -5.29 -5.77 -37.26
C ASP A 77 -5.71 -5.19 -35.90
N ASN A 78 -6.79 -5.72 -35.32
CA ASN A 78 -7.24 -5.37 -33.97
C ASN A 78 -6.20 -5.78 -32.92
N GLY A 79 -5.55 -6.93 -33.08
CA GLY A 79 -4.50 -7.39 -32.17
C GLY A 79 -3.25 -6.51 -32.22
N LEU A 80 -2.81 -6.11 -33.41
CA LEU A 80 -1.75 -5.12 -33.59
C LEU A 80 -2.10 -3.80 -32.90
N SER A 81 -3.31 -3.31 -33.14
CA SER A 81 -3.80 -2.06 -32.55
C SER A 81 -3.86 -2.14 -31.02
N SER A 82 -4.35 -3.26 -30.47
CA SER A 82 -4.41 -3.52 -29.03
C SER A 82 -3.02 -3.62 -28.39
N PHE A 83 -2.05 -4.21 -29.09
CA PHE A 83 -0.65 -4.24 -28.65
C PHE A 83 -0.02 -2.84 -28.67
N ALA A 84 -0.12 -2.12 -29.79
CA ALA A 84 0.43 -0.78 -29.95
C ALA A 84 -0.13 0.20 -28.92
N ASN A 85 -1.44 0.12 -28.69
CA ASN A 85 -2.13 0.91 -27.67
C ASN A 85 -1.89 0.40 -26.24
N LYS A 86 -1.09 -0.65 -26.04
CA LYS A 86 -0.82 -1.24 -24.71
C LYS A 86 -2.09 -1.58 -23.93
N LYS A 87 -3.17 -2.00 -24.59
CA LYS A 87 -4.51 -2.22 -24.00
C LYS A 87 -4.42 -3.03 -22.70
N TYR A 88 -3.87 -4.24 -22.79
CA TYR A 88 -3.79 -5.17 -21.65
C TYR A 88 -2.76 -4.74 -20.58
N SER A 89 -1.66 -4.11 -20.98
CA SER A 89 -0.71 -3.53 -20.02
C SER A 89 -1.36 -2.40 -19.21
N ARG A 90 -2.15 -1.52 -19.85
CA ARG A 90 -2.92 -0.48 -19.16
C ARG A 90 -3.96 -1.05 -18.21
N ILE A 91 -4.69 -2.09 -18.60
CA ILE A 91 -5.66 -2.77 -17.72
C ILE A 91 -4.96 -3.32 -16.47
N TYR A 92 -3.79 -3.95 -16.64
CA TYR A 92 -3.00 -4.44 -15.51
C TYR A 92 -2.58 -3.31 -14.57
N TRP A 93 -1.95 -2.26 -15.10
CA TRP A 93 -1.46 -1.15 -14.29
C TRP A 93 -2.58 -0.39 -13.60
N LYS A 94 -3.74 -0.25 -14.25
CA LYS A 94 -4.93 0.32 -13.63
C LYS A 94 -5.37 -0.50 -12.41
N ARG A 95 -5.45 -1.82 -12.54
CA ARG A 95 -5.80 -2.71 -11.41
C ARG A 95 -4.80 -2.59 -10.26
N VAL A 96 -3.50 -2.55 -10.55
CA VAL A 96 -2.46 -2.34 -9.52
C VAL A 96 -2.62 -0.98 -8.84
N SER A 97 -2.85 0.08 -9.63
CA SER A 97 -3.07 1.43 -9.12
C SER A 97 -4.33 1.54 -8.25
N ASP A 98 -5.39 0.84 -8.61
CA ASP A 98 -6.64 0.84 -7.83
C ASP A 98 -6.44 0.11 -6.50
N LEU A 99 -5.70 -1.01 -6.50
CA LEU A 99 -5.34 -1.72 -5.27
C LEU A 99 -4.46 -0.87 -4.34
N THR A 100 -3.44 -0.19 -4.86
CA THR A 100 -2.60 0.70 -4.05
C THR A 100 -3.36 1.91 -3.53
N LYS A 101 -4.25 2.50 -4.35
CA LYS A 101 -5.13 3.58 -3.90
C LYS A 101 -5.99 3.16 -2.71
N ASN A 102 -6.60 1.97 -2.78
CA ASN A 102 -7.39 1.43 -1.69
C ASN A 102 -6.55 1.17 -0.43
N ALA A 103 -5.33 0.62 -0.58
CA ALA A 103 -4.43 0.42 0.54
C ALA A 103 -4.04 1.74 1.23
N VAL A 104 -3.69 2.76 0.45
CA VAL A 104 -3.35 4.10 0.96
C VAL A 104 -4.52 4.73 1.71
N GLN A 105 -5.75 4.58 1.19
CA GLN A 105 -6.97 5.09 1.85
C GLN A 105 -7.21 4.46 3.23
N ILE A 106 -6.79 3.21 3.45
CA ILE A 106 -6.89 2.55 4.75
C ILE A 106 -5.74 2.96 5.67
N ILE A 107 -4.52 3.04 5.14
CA ILE A 107 -3.31 3.30 5.93
C ILE A 107 -3.28 4.73 6.48
N ILE A 108 -3.70 5.74 5.69
CA ILE A 108 -3.64 7.14 6.11
C ILE A 108 -4.42 7.40 7.42
N PRO A 109 -5.71 7.03 7.55
CA PRO A 109 -6.46 7.20 8.79
C PRO A 109 -5.82 6.50 10.01
N ILE A 110 -5.29 5.29 9.81
CA ILE A 110 -4.63 4.52 10.88
C ILE A 110 -3.38 5.26 11.36
N LEU A 111 -2.54 5.74 10.44
CA LEU A 111 -1.36 6.52 10.79
C LEU A 111 -1.72 7.83 11.48
N SER A 112 -2.77 8.53 11.02
CA SER A 112 -3.26 9.73 11.69
C SER A 112 -3.71 9.45 13.13
N LEU A 113 -4.40 8.33 13.35
CA LEU A 113 -4.83 7.91 14.68
C LEU A 113 -3.64 7.58 15.59
N LEU A 114 -2.62 6.89 15.06
CA LEU A 114 -1.39 6.59 15.79
C LEU A 114 -0.65 7.86 16.21
N ILE A 115 -0.52 8.84 15.31
CA ILE A 115 0.12 10.13 15.63
C ILE A 115 -0.67 10.85 16.72
N ALA A 116 -2.01 10.90 16.60
CA ALA A 116 -2.86 11.51 17.61
C ALA A 116 -2.72 10.81 18.98
N PHE A 117 -2.66 9.48 18.98
CA PHE A 117 -2.46 8.68 20.20
C PHE A 117 -1.12 9.01 20.86
N ILE A 118 -0.02 9.02 20.10
CA ILE A 118 1.32 9.36 20.61
C ILE A 118 1.33 10.79 21.19
N ALA A 119 0.74 11.76 20.47
CA ALA A 119 0.66 13.14 20.94
C ALA A 119 -0.12 13.26 22.26
N LEU A 120 -1.22 12.51 22.39
CA LEU A 120 -2.00 12.44 23.62
C LEU A 120 -1.21 11.81 24.76
N SER A 121 -0.50 10.71 24.52
CA SER A 121 0.33 10.04 25.53
C SER A 121 1.40 10.99 26.10
N ILE A 122 2.13 11.69 25.24
CA ILE A 122 3.16 12.66 25.66
C ILE A 122 2.52 13.80 26.47
N LYS A 123 1.37 14.32 26.02
CA LYS A 123 0.64 15.38 26.73
C LYS A 123 0.19 14.91 28.12
N ILE A 124 -0.37 13.70 28.24
CA ILE A 124 -0.80 13.13 29.52
C ILE A 124 0.39 12.98 30.48
N GLU A 125 1.52 12.46 29.99
CA GLU A 125 2.73 12.31 30.81
C GLU A 125 3.23 13.66 31.35
N SER A 126 3.25 14.69 30.50
CA SER A 126 3.61 16.05 30.94
C SER A 126 2.64 16.64 31.97
N LEU A 127 1.33 16.37 31.82
CA LEU A 127 0.31 16.82 32.77
C LEU A 127 0.45 16.12 34.12
N ASN A 128 0.70 14.81 34.13
CA ASN A 128 0.94 14.05 35.35
C ASN A 128 2.16 14.60 36.09
N LYS A 129 3.28 14.79 35.39
CA LYS A 129 4.50 15.38 35.97
C LYS A 129 4.27 16.79 36.54
N SER A 130 3.50 17.62 35.84
CA SER A 130 3.15 18.95 36.36
C SER A 130 2.23 18.88 37.58
N THR A 131 1.39 17.85 37.68
CA THR A 131 0.45 17.67 38.79
C THR A 131 1.20 17.19 40.03
N ASP A 132 2.08 16.21 39.87
CA ASP A 132 2.96 15.70 40.94
C ASP A 132 3.80 16.83 41.54
N ASN A 133 4.43 17.66 40.68
CA ASN A 133 5.19 18.83 41.15
C ASN A 133 4.34 19.83 41.95
N LYS A 134 3.06 20.01 41.60
CA LYS A 134 2.15 20.89 42.35
C LYS A 134 1.75 20.28 43.68
N ILE A 135 1.51 18.97 43.72
CA ILE A 135 1.21 18.22 44.95
C ILE A 135 2.39 18.32 45.91
N ASP A 136 3.62 18.05 45.45
CA ASP A 136 4.83 18.17 46.27
C ASP A 136 5.01 19.57 46.85
N ASN A 137 4.69 20.61 46.06
CA ASN A 137 4.81 21.99 46.51
C ASN A 137 3.73 22.35 47.54
N LEU A 138 2.51 21.86 47.37
CA LEU A 138 1.43 22.01 48.34
C LEU A 138 1.74 21.27 49.64
N GLU A 139 2.28 20.05 49.58
CA GLU A 139 2.71 19.31 50.76
C GLU A 139 3.77 20.08 51.55
N LYS A 140 4.77 20.67 50.87
CA LYS A 140 5.76 21.52 51.52
C LYS A 140 5.14 22.72 52.22
N GLN A 141 4.21 23.42 51.57
CA GLN A 141 3.52 24.56 52.18
C GLN A 141 2.68 24.15 53.40
N VAL A 142 2.00 23.01 53.34
CA VAL A 142 1.23 22.47 54.47
C VAL A 142 2.15 22.12 55.65
N ILE A 143 3.31 21.51 55.38
CA ILE A 143 4.31 21.21 56.42
C ILE A 143 4.85 22.50 57.05
N GLU A 144 5.17 23.50 56.22
CA GLU A 144 5.69 24.79 56.67
C GLU A 144 4.67 25.50 57.58
N LEU A 145 3.41 25.60 57.13
CA LEU A 145 2.31 26.17 57.91
C LEU A 145 2.08 25.43 59.23
N LYS A 146 2.14 24.09 59.24
CA LYS A 146 2.06 23.31 60.49
C LYS A 146 3.19 23.69 61.44
N SER A 147 4.42 23.82 60.93
CA SER A 147 5.58 24.20 61.75
C SER A 147 5.44 25.62 62.32
N GLU A 148 4.89 26.57 61.55
CA GLU A 148 4.64 27.93 62.00
C GLU A 148 3.54 27.98 63.05
N LEU A 149 2.47 27.20 62.86
CA LEU A 149 1.39 27.06 63.83
C LEU A 149 1.92 26.52 65.16
N ASP A 150 2.74 25.48 65.13
CA ASP A 150 3.36 24.90 66.34
C ASP A 150 4.29 25.88 67.05
N LYS A 151 5.12 26.63 66.30
CA LYS A 151 5.95 27.71 66.86
C LYS A 151 5.11 28.79 67.52
N THR A 152 4.00 29.18 66.90
CA THR A 152 3.11 30.22 67.41
C THR A 152 2.39 29.73 68.67
N LYS A 153 1.91 28.49 68.66
CA LYS A 153 1.30 27.84 69.82
C LYS A 153 2.27 27.75 71.00
N ASN A 154 3.51 27.34 70.76
CA ASN A 154 4.54 27.29 71.79
C ASN A 154 4.84 28.67 72.38
N ARG A 155 4.92 29.72 71.56
CA ARG A 155 5.10 31.12 72.02
C ARG A 155 3.95 31.62 72.89
N ILE A 156 2.71 31.24 72.57
CA ILE A 156 1.54 31.60 73.38
C ILE A 156 1.63 30.94 74.75
N ILE A 157 1.95 29.65 74.79
CA ILE A 157 2.12 28.89 76.05
C ILE A 157 3.24 29.51 76.91
N THR A 158 4.37 29.92 76.30
CA THR A 158 5.46 30.55 77.07
C THR A 158 5.03 31.88 77.67
N LYS A 159 4.30 32.72 76.90
CA LYS A 159 3.77 33.99 77.39
C LYS A 159 2.77 33.83 78.52
N GLU A 160 1.88 32.83 78.46
CA GLU A 160 0.94 32.55 79.56
C GLU A 160 1.66 32.15 80.85
N ILE A 161 2.72 31.34 80.76
CA ILE A 161 3.53 30.92 81.90
C ILE A 161 4.27 32.12 82.53
N ASP A 162 4.86 32.99 81.70
CA ASP A 162 5.56 34.19 82.19
C ASP A 162 4.59 35.16 82.92
N THR A 163 3.36 35.34 82.40
CA THR A 163 2.34 36.16 83.07
C THR A 163 1.79 35.58 84.38
N LEU A 164 1.91 34.28 84.59
CA LEU A 164 1.53 33.60 85.84
C LEU A 164 2.67 33.63 86.89
N SER A 165 3.92 33.82 86.45
CA SER A 165 5.10 33.92 87.31
C SER A 165 5.32 35.32 87.90
N GLU A 166 4.72 36.37 87.34
CA GLU A 166 4.85 37.77 87.78
C GLU A 166 3.74 38.23 88.76
N LYS A 167 2.87 37.30 89.22
CA LYS A 167 1.85 37.54 90.25
C LYS A 167 2.20 36.84 91.55
#